data_AF-A0A9D5XU50-F1
#
_entry.id   AF-A0A9D5XU50-F1
#
_cell.length_a   1.000
_cell.length_b   1.000
_cell.length_c   1.000
_cell.angle_alpha   90.00
_cell.angle_beta   90.00
_cell.angle_gamma   90.00
#
_symmetry.space_group_name_H-M   'P 1'
#
loop_
_entity.id
_entity.type
_entity.pdbx_description
1 polymer ?
#
loop_
_entity_poly.entity_id
_entity_poly.type
_entity_poly.pdbx_seq_one_letter_code
_entity_poly.pdbx_strand_id
1 'polypeptide(L)'
;MVVSSLLLILNAVASLLLFRLISQKKIATLNEITSRKQSLQSKYDFLLGKKLEYTDELATKEKELQTLINNKEGIRIGKAANLDSYLNKEEDMISSYLLTTGTISLEQDHKIRRKKHVLKMSYLATGVTLGFIDLQTSEKLKKGNWEKI
;
A
#
# COMPACT_ATOMS: atom_id res chain seq x y z
N MET A 1 20.23 68.25 -34.66
CA MET A 1 19.40 67.96 -33.46
C MET A 1 18.19 67.06 -33.74
N VAL A 2 17.52 67.20 -34.89
CA VAL A 2 16.34 66.39 -35.25
C VAL A 2 16.66 64.89 -35.42
N VAL A 3 17.80 64.54 -36.03
CA VAL A 3 18.19 63.13 -36.23
C VAL A 3 18.49 62.40 -34.92
N SER A 4 19.14 63.08 -33.97
CA SER A 4 19.46 62.50 -32.65
C SER A 4 18.21 62.25 -31.80
N SER A 5 17.24 63.17 -31.85
CA SER A 5 15.95 62.98 -31.16
C SER A 5 15.12 61.85 -31.77
N LEU A 6 15.15 61.67 -33.09
CA LEU A 6 14.50 60.55 -33.78
C LEU A 6 15.10 59.18 -33.39
N LEU A 7 16.43 59.10 -33.28
CA LEU A 7 17.12 57.89 -32.82
C LEU A 7 16.79 57.53 -31.36
N LEU A 8 16.65 58.54 -30.49
CA LEU A 8 16.24 58.32 -29.09
C LEU A 8 14.81 57.80 -28.99
N ILE A 9 13.89 58.35 -29.78
CA ILE A 9 12.50 57.87 -29.82
C ILE A 9 12.44 56.42 -30.34
N LEU A 10 13.20 56.10 -31.39
CA LEU A 10 13.25 54.73 -31.92
C LEU A 10 13.79 53.73 -30.89
N ASN A 11 14.86 54.09 -30.16
CA ASN A 11 15.40 53.27 -29.08
C ASN A 11 14.43 53.10 -27.91
N ALA A 12 13.69 54.17 -27.55
CA ALA A 12 12.67 54.09 -26.50
C ALA A 12 11.52 53.17 -26.91
N VAL A 13 11.05 53.24 -28.16
CA VAL A 13 10.00 52.34 -28.68
C VAL A 13 10.49 50.89 -28.72
N ALA A 14 11.72 50.66 -29.17
CA ALA A 14 12.31 49.32 -29.21
C ALA A 14 12.45 48.70 -27.81
N SER A 15 12.88 49.48 -26.81
CA SER A 15 12.99 48.98 -25.43
C SER A 15 11.62 48.64 -24.81
N LEU A 16 10.59 49.43 -25.13
CA LEU A 16 9.23 49.22 -24.67
C LEU A 16 8.62 47.92 -25.25
N LEU A 17 8.93 47.61 -26.51
CA LEU A 17 8.51 46.35 -27.14
C LEU A 17 9.20 45.13 -26.51
N LEU A 18 10.50 45.21 -26.26
CA LEU A 18 11.24 44.14 -25.57
C LEU A 18 10.71 43.92 -24.14
N PHE A 19 10.43 45.00 -23.41
CA PHE A 19 9.85 44.92 -22.07
C PHE A 19 8.47 44.25 -22.08
N ARG A 20 7.61 44.57 -23.05
CA ARG A 20 6.30 43.91 -23.20
C ARG A 20 6.43 42.41 -23.46
N LEU A 21 7.36 41.99 -24.33
CA LEU A 21 7.58 40.57 -24.63
C LEU A 21 8.08 39.78 -23.40
N ILE A 22 9.01 40.36 -22.65
CA ILE A 22 9.52 39.74 -21.40
C ILE A 22 8.41 39.65 -20.36
N SER A 23 7.60 40.71 -20.22
CA SER A 23 6.47 40.74 -19.30
C SER A 23 5.43 39.66 -19.63
N GLN A 24 5.07 39.50 -20.90
CA GLN A 24 4.14 38.46 -21.35
C GLN A 24 4.66 37.05 -21.06
N LYS A 25 5.94 36.77 -21.35
CA LYS A 25 6.55 35.47 -21.05
C LYS A 25 6.55 35.19 -19.54
N LYS A 26 6.85 36.19 -18.72
CA LYS A 26 6.83 36.08 -17.25
C LYS A 26 5.41 35.80 -16.73
N ILE A 27 4.40 36.43 -17.30
CA ILE A 27 3.00 36.18 -16.92
C ILE A 27 2.58 34.76 -17.32
N ALA A 28 2.97 34.29 -18.51
CA ALA A 28 2.66 32.94 -18.97
C ALA A 28 3.27 31.86 -18.05
N THR A 29 4.53 32.00 -17.67
CA THR A 29 5.19 31.05 -16.76
C THR A 29 4.60 31.10 -15.35
N LEU A 30 4.26 32.30 -14.84
CA LEU A 30 3.56 32.42 -13.55
C LEU A 30 2.19 31.76 -13.57
N ASN A 31 1.42 31.95 -14.65
CA ASN A 31 0.12 31.30 -14.81
C ASN A 31 0.25 29.78 -14.88
N GLU A 32 1.25 29.28 -15.60
CA GLU A 32 1.51 27.84 -15.69
C GLU A 32 1.90 27.25 -14.32
N ILE A 33 2.81 27.88 -13.59
CA ILE A 33 3.21 27.45 -12.24
C ILE A 33 2.02 27.49 -11.29
N THR A 34 1.19 28.54 -11.37
CA THR A 34 0.00 28.68 -10.53
C THR A 34 -1.03 27.60 -10.85
N SER A 35 -1.25 27.30 -12.12
CA SER A 35 -2.14 26.21 -12.56
C SER A 35 -1.64 24.84 -12.10
N ARG A 36 -0.34 24.57 -12.24
CA ARG A 36 0.29 23.33 -11.74
C ARG A 36 0.14 23.21 -10.22
N LYS A 37 0.36 24.30 -9.48
CA LYS A 37 0.18 24.34 -8.02
C LYS A 37 -1.27 24.05 -7.62
N GLN A 38 -2.24 24.69 -8.28
CA GLN A 38 -3.67 24.45 -8.04
C GLN A 38 -4.06 22.99 -8.34
N SER A 39 -3.59 22.44 -9.46
CA SER A 39 -3.85 21.04 -9.83
C SER A 39 -3.23 20.06 -8.83
N LEU A 40 -2.02 20.34 -8.33
CA LEU A 40 -1.38 19.50 -7.33
C LEU A 40 -2.13 19.56 -6.00
N GLN A 41 -2.58 20.75 -5.61
CA GLN A 41 -3.37 20.96 -4.40
C GLN A 41 -4.72 20.22 -4.47
N SER A 42 -5.44 20.32 -5.58
CA SER A 42 -6.69 19.57 -5.75
C SER A 42 -6.50 18.05 -5.69
N LYS A 43 -5.38 17.54 -6.24
CA LYS A 43 -5.03 16.12 -6.13
C LYS A 43 -4.74 15.72 -4.68
N TYR A 44 -4.02 16.57 -3.94
CA TYR A 44 -3.74 16.33 -2.53
C TYR A 44 -5.04 16.27 -1.71
N ASP A 45 -5.93 17.25 -1.88
CA ASP A 45 -7.20 17.30 -1.18
C ASP A 45 -8.10 16.09 -1.52
N PHE A 46 -8.10 15.67 -2.79
CA PHE A 46 -8.79 14.46 -3.23
C PHE A 46 -8.24 13.19 -2.55
N LEU A 47 -6.92 13.03 -2.52
CA LEU A 47 -6.28 11.89 -1.86
C LEU A 47 -6.54 11.87 -0.36
N LEU A 48 -6.57 13.03 0.28
CA LEU A 48 -6.88 13.16 1.69
C LEU A 48 -8.34 12.76 1.97
N GLY A 49 -9.27 13.17 1.12
CA GLY A 49 -10.66 12.71 1.16
C GLY A 49 -10.81 11.20 0.99
N LYS A 50 -10.12 10.62 0.00
CA LYS A 50 -10.13 9.17 -0.23
C LYS A 50 -9.52 8.38 0.93
N LYS A 51 -8.47 8.91 1.56
CA LYS A 51 -7.88 8.30 2.75
C LYS A 51 -8.90 8.22 3.89
N LEU A 52 -9.65 9.30 4.14
CA LEU A 52 -10.68 9.34 5.17
C LEU A 52 -11.81 8.34 4.88
N GLU A 53 -12.27 8.28 3.63
CA GLU A 53 -13.29 7.34 3.18
C GLU A 53 -12.85 5.88 3.44
N TYR A 54 -11.61 5.53 3.10
CA TYR A 54 -11.09 4.18 3.36
C TYR A 54 -10.91 3.88 4.84
N THR A 55 -10.53 4.86 5.66
CA THR A 55 -10.45 4.64 7.12
C THR A 55 -11.82 4.39 7.74
N ASP A 56 -12.86 5.08 7.27
CA ASP A 56 -14.22 4.87 7.74
C ASP A 56 -14.78 3.53 7.27
N GLU A 57 -14.49 3.15 6.02
CA GLU A 57 -14.87 1.84 5.49
C GLU A 57 -14.19 0.70 6.26
N LEU A 58 -12.89 0.83 6.56
CA LEU A 58 -12.17 -0.14 7.39
C LEU A 58 -12.78 -0.26 8.79
N ALA A 59 -13.04 0.87 9.45
CA ALA A 59 -13.67 0.87 10.78
C ALA A 59 -15.06 0.19 10.76
N THR A 60 -15.83 0.43 9.70
CA THR A 60 -17.15 -0.20 9.51
C THR A 60 -17.01 -1.71 9.30
N LYS A 61 -16.08 -2.15 8.44
CA LYS A 61 -15.80 -3.57 8.18
C LYS A 61 -15.26 -4.29 9.40
N GLU A 62 -14.41 -3.65 10.20
CA GLU A 62 -13.93 -4.19 11.46
C GLU A 62 -15.08 -4.38 12.45
N LYS A 63 -15.99 -3.40 12.56
CA LYS A 63 -17.19 -3.52 13.40
C LYS A 63 -18.10 -4.65 12.92
N GLU A 64 -18.35 -4.76 11.61
CA GLU A 64 -19.09 -5.88 11.03
C GLU A 64 -18.44 -7.23 11.37
N LEU A 65 -17.11 -7.35 11.22
CA LEU A 65 -16.37 -8.55 11.58
C LEU A 65 -16.50 -8.89 13.07
N GLN A 66 -16.39 -7.90 13.96
CA GLN A 66 -16.59 -8.11 15.40
C GLN A 66 -18.02 -8.60 15.71
N THR A 67 -19.04 -8.03 15.06
CA THR A 67 -20.42 -8.52 15.25
C THR A 67 -20.58 -9.95 14.73
N LEU A 68 -19.94 -10.31 13.61
CA LEU A 68 -19.97 -11.68 13.09
C LEU A 68 -19.22 -12.66 14.00
N ILE A 69 -18.09 -12.25 14.59
CA ILE A 69 -17.36 -13.07 15.58
C ILE A 69 -18.24 -13.32 16.81
N ASN A 70 -18.81 -12.28 17.40
CA ASN A 70 -19.67 -12.41 18.58
C ASN A 70 -20.94 -13.24 18.28
N ASN A 71 -21.52 -13.08 17.09
CA ASN A 71 -22.68 -13.88 16.67
C ASN A 71 -22.32 -15.35 16.38
N LYS A 72 -21.09 -15.64 15.94
CA LYS A 72 -20.58 -17.01 15.81
C LYS A 72 -20.31 -17.66 17.18
N GLU A 73 -19.87 -16.90 18.17
CA GLU A 73 -19.71 -17.40 19.54
C GLU A 73 -21.05 -17.73 20.21
N GLY A 74 -22.13 -16.99 19.88
CA GLY A 74 -23.49 -17.25 20.37
C GLY A 74 -24.18 -18.49 19.78
N ILE A 75 -23.80 -18.92 18.56
CA ILE A 75 -24.37 -20.09 17.89
C ILE A 75 -23.38 -21.26 17.98
N ARG A 76 -23.44 -21.96 19.11
CA ARG A 76 -22.91 -23.32 19.35
C ARG A 76 -22.38 -24.06 18.10
N ILE A 77 -21.05 -24.09 17.92
CA ILE A 77 -20.37 -25.23 17.30
C ILE A 77 -19.36 -25.76 18.32
N GLY A 78 -19.90 -26.50 19.30
CA GLY A 78 -19.10 -27.17 20.32
C GLY A 78 -18.13 -28.17 19.69
N LYS A 79 -16.86 -28.09 20.08
CA LYS A 79 -15.73 -29.02 19.84
C LYS A 79 -15.02 -29.02 18.48
N ALA A 80 -15.65 -28.82 17.32
CA ALA A 80 -14.93 -28.84 16.03
C ALA A 80 -14.35 -27.48 15.61
N ALA A 81 -15.14 -26.40 15.74
CA ALA A 81 -14.72 -25.05 15.34
C ALA A 81 -13.57 -24.50 16.20
N ASN A 82 -13.52 -24.87 17.48
CA ASN A 82 -12.40 -24.49 18.36
C ASN A 82 -11.09 -25.16 17.94
N LEU A 83 -11.14 -26.41 17.44
CA LEU A 83 -9.92 -27.08 16.98
C LEU A 83 -9.40 -26.41 15.70
N ASP A 84 -10.29 -26.10 14.76
CA ASP A 84 -9.92 -25.39 13.52
C ASP A 84 -9.43 -23.97 13.80
N SER A 85 -10.00 -23.25 14.78
CA SER A 85 -9.52 -21.92 15.15
C SER A 85 -8.13 -21.96 15.80
N TYR A 86 -7.87 -22.95 16.66
CA TYR A 86 -6.55 -23.15 17.25
C TYR A 86 -5.50 -23.59 16.21
N LEU A 87 -5.85 -24.52 15.32
CA LEU A 87 -4.99 -24.96 14.22
C LEU A 87 -4.65 -23.82 13.25
N ASN A 88 -5.64 -22.99 12.90
CA ASN A 88 -5.40 -21.82 12.04
C ASN A 88 -4.53 -20.77 12.74
N LYS A 89 -4.74 -20.54 14.04
CA LYS A 89 -3.90 -19.62 14.83
C LYS A 89 -2.45 -20.08 14.92
N GLU A 90 -2.23 -21.37 15.14
CA GLU A 90 -0.88 -21.94 15.16
C GLU A 90 -0.22 -21.73 13.79
N GLU A 91 -0.85 -22.16 12.69
CA GLU A 91 -0.30 -22.00 11.34
C GLU A 91 -0.03 -20.54 10.94
N ASP A 92 -0.86 -19.59 11.38
CA ASP A 92 -0.62 -18.17 11.15
C ASP A 92 0.61 -17.65 11.91
N MET A 93 0.89 -18.18 13.10
CA MET A 93 2.14 -17.91 13.81
C MET A 93 3.35 -18.50 13.07
N ILE A 94 3.23 -19.73 12.54
CA ILE A 94 4.28 -20.38 11.74
C ILE A 94 4.61 -19.55 10.50
N SER A 95 3.58 -19.15 9.76
CA SER A 95 3.70 -18.31 8.57
C SER A 95 4.41 -16.99 8.89
N SER A 96 3.98 -16.31 9.96
CA SER A 96 4.59 -15.05 10.41
C SER A 96 6.06 -15.23 10.80
N TYR A 97 6.40 -16.32 11.50
CA TYR A 97 7.77 -16.64 11.88
C TYR A 97 8.66 -16.91 10.65
N LEU A 98 8.18 -17.71 9.70
CA LEU A 98 8.93 -18.05 8.48
C LEU A 98 9.17 -16.83 7.58
N LEU A 99 8.22 -15.89 7.54
CA LEU A 99 8.38 -14.61 6.85
C LEU A 99 9.40 -13.71 7.56
N THR A 100 9.35 -13.65 8.89
CA THR A 100 10.24 -12.81 9.69
C THR A 100 11.69 -13.30 9.66
N THR A 101 11.89 -14.62 9.68
CA THR A 101 13.21 -15.24 9.56
C THR A 101 13.75 -15.26 8.12
N GLY A 102 12.93 -14.88 7.14
CA GLY A 102 13.29 -14.92 5.72
C GLY A 102 13.41 -16.33 5.13
N THR A 103 12.88 -17.34 5.83
CA THR A 103 12.89 -18.74 5.38
C THR A 103 12.02 -18.94 4.13
N ILE A 104 10.94 -18.16 4.03
CA ILE A 104 10.07 -18.11 2.85
C ILE A 104 9.78 -16.67 2.46
N SER A 105 9.52 -16.41 1.18
CA SER A 105 9.02 -15.13 0.71
C SER A 105 7.51 -15.00 0.88
N LEU A 106 7.00 -13.75 0.85
CA LEU A 106 5.57 -13.47 0.87
C LEU A 106 4.81 -14.17 -0.28
N GLU A 107 5.43 -14.24 -1.47
CA GLU A 107 4.85 -14.94 -2.61
C GLU A 107 4.76 -16.45 -2.38
N GLN A 108 5.77 -17.04 -1.72
CA GLN A 108 5.79 -18.45 -1.36
C GLN A 108 4.71 -18.74 -0.29
N ASP A 109 4.55 -17.88 0.72
CA ASP A 109 3.47 -18.00 1.71
C ASP A 109 2.09 -18.05 1.06
N HIS A 110 1.81 -17.12 0.14
CA HIS A 110 0.55 -17.10 -0.59
C HIS A 110 0.33 -18.37 -1.43
N LYS A 111 1.38 -18.88 -2.08
CA LYS A 111 1.30 -20.15 -2.84
C LYS A 111 1.02 -21.33 -1.91
N ILE A 112 1.66 -21.41 -0.75
CA ILE A 112 1.42 -22.45 0.26
C ILE A 112 -0.05 -22.42 0.68
N ARG A 113 -0.58 -21.26 1.08
CA ARG A 113 -1.98 -21.13 1.53
C ARG A 113 -2.99 -21.55 0.47
N ARG A 114 -2.78 -21.17 -0.80
CA ARG A 114 -3.64 -21.60 -1.91
C ARG A 114 -3.57 -23.11 -2.13
N LYS A 115 -2.36 -23.67 -2.16
CA LYS A 115 -2.16 -25.09 -2.45
C LYS A 115 -2.57 -25.99 -1.29
N LYS A 116 -2.50 -25.50 -0.05
CA LYS A 116 -2.96 -26.17 1.17
C LYS A 116 -4.41 -26.63 1.03
N HIS A 117 -5.29 -25.72 0.58
CA HIS A 117 -6.70 -26.02 0.37
C HIS A 117 -6.91 -27.08 -0.73
N VAL A 118 -6.07 -27.08 -1.76
CA VAL A 118 -6.17 -28.04 -2.87
C VAL A 118 -5.67 -29.43 -2.44
N LEU A 119 -4.55 -29.49 -1.72
CA LEU A 119 -3.92 -30.73 -1.29
C LEU A 119 -4.53 -31.30 0.00
N LYS A 120 -5.33 -30.50 0.72
CA LYS A 120 -5.91 -30.83 2.04
C LYS A 120 -4.85 -31.25 3.06
N MET A 121 -3.69 -30.59 3.04
CA MET A 121 -2.56 -30.82 3.93
C MET A 121 -2.41 -29.68 4.94
N SER A 122 -1.56 -29.85 5.96
CA SER A 122 -1.18 -28.73 6.83
C SER A 122 -0.31 -27.71 6.09
N TYR A 123 -0.22 -26.50 6.61
CA TYR A 123 0.60 -25.43 6.04
C TYR A 123 2.06 -25.86 5.83
N LEU A 124 2.70 -26.42 6.87
CA LEU A 124 4.08 -26.90 6.80
C LEU A 124 4.26 -28.05 5.80
N ALA A 125 3.37 -29.05 5.81
CA ALA A 125 3.44 -30.17 4.87
C ALA A 125 3.33 -29.67 3.41
N THR A 126 2.48 -28.67 3.17
CA THR A 126 2.35 -28.04 1.86
C THR A 126 3.62 -27.28 1.47
N GLY A 127 4.22 -26.53 2.41
CA GLY A 127 5.49 -25.83 2.18
C GLY A 127 6.65 -26.76 1.84
N VAL A 128 6.74 -27.91 2.52
CA VAL A 128 7.72 -28.97 2.23
C VAL A 128 7.45 -29.62 0.87
N THR A 129 6.21 -29.96 0.58
CA THR A 129 5.82 -30.58 -0.70
C THR A 129 6.11 -29.68 -1.90
N LEU A 130 5.98 -28.36 -1.72
CA LEU A 130 6.31 -27.37 -2.74
C LEU A 130 7.81 -27.05 -2.81
N GLY A 131 8.64 -27.61 -1.91
CA GLY A 131 10.07 -27.37 -1.85
C GLY A 131 10.46 -25.97 -1.34
N PHE A 132 9.55 -25.27 -0.65
CA PHE A 132 9.83 -23.95 -0.07
C PHE A 132 10.41 -24.02 1.33
N ILE A 133 10.22 -25.14 2.03
CA ILE A 133 10.72 -25.37 3.39
C ILE A 133 11.43 -26.71 3.41
N ASP A 134 12.61 -26.78 4.04
CA ASP A 134 13.30 -28.04 4.30
C ASP A 134 12.54 -28.89 5.34
N LEU A 135 12.60 -30.21 5.19
CA LEU A 135 11.97 -31.16 6.10
C LEU A 135 12.45 -30.97 7.54
N GLN A 136 13.74 -30.68 7.73
CA GLN A 136 14.31 -30.44 9.05
C GLN A 136 13.69 -29.22 9.74
N THR A 137 13.48 -28.14 9.00
CA THR A 137 12.82 -26.93 9.49
C THR A 137 11.37 -27.20 9.83
N SER A 138 10.65 -27.92 8.97
CA SER A 138 9.27 -28.35 9.24
C SER A 138 9.16 -29.20 10.50
N GLU A 139 10.09 -30.13 10.74
CA GLU A 139 10.07 -30.97 11.95
C GLU A 139 10.36 -30.19 13.24
N LYS A 140 11.29 -29.22 13.20
CA LYS A 140 11.59 -28.35 14.35
C LYS A 140 10.38 -27.53 14.75
N LEU A 141 9.71 -26.95 13.76
CA LEU A 141 8.51 -26.15 13.92
C LEU A 141 7.35 -27.02 14.45
N LYS A 142 7.11 -28.20 13.86
CA LYS A 142 6.06 -29.13 14.32
C LYS A 142 6.21 -29.59 15.79
N LYS A 143 7.44 -29.63 16.33
CA LYS A 143 7.71 -30.02 17.73
C LYS A 143 7.43 -28.92 18.76
N GLY A 144 6.93 -27.76 18.34
CA GLY A 144 6.58 -26.67 19.25
C GLY A 144 7.77 -25.84 19.74
N ASN A 145 8.95 -26.00 19.13
CA ASN A 145 10.18 -25.26 19.49
C ASN A 145 10.22 -23.85 18.89
N TRP A 146 9.10 -23.13 18.90
CA TRP A 146 9.00 -21.76 18.38
C TRP A 146 9.83 -20.75 19.18
N GLU A 147 10.09 -21.03 20.45
CA GLU A 147 10.75 -20.12 21.40
C GLU A 147 12.28 -20.31 21.50
N LYS A 148 12.86 -21.30 20.81
CA LYS A 148 14.30 -21.64 20.92
C LYS A 148 15.09 -21.49 19.61
N ILE A 149 14.57 -20.75 18.63
CA ILE A 149 15.24 -20.47 17.35
C ILE A 149 15.14 -18.99 17.04
#